data_AF-A0A952LTM2-F1
#
_entry.id   AF-A0A952LTM2-F1
#
_cell.length_a   1.000
_cell.length_b   1.000
_cell.length_c   1.000
_cell.angle_alpha   90.00
_cell.angle_beta   90.00
_cell.angle_gamma   90.00
#
_symmetry.space_group_name_H-M   'P 1'
#
loop_
_entity.id
_entity.type
_entity.pdbx_description
1 polymer ?
#
loop_
_entity_poly.entity_id
_entity_poly.type
_entity_poly.pdbx_seq_one_letter_code
_entity_poly.pdbx_strand_id
1 'polypeptide(L)'
;TGRTPNSQSLNLAAADIRIQKNHGIEVDSHMRTSRKDVYAAGDVTGTDQFVYMAAYGAKIAARNALNGNSLTYDNAVMPAVVFTDPQVASVGLTEAEATSQGYKARTSTLSLDNVPRALAARDTRGLIKLVADGNTDKLLGAHILAPEGADSIQAAAIAIKTGMTYQQLGEMVFPYLTTVEGLKLAAQTFDMDVKKLSCCAG
;
A
#
# COMPACT_ATOMS: atom_id res chain seq x y z
N THR A 1 12.10 19.02 -7.77
CA THR A 1 10.84 19.63 -7.31
C THR A 1 9.88 18.55 -6.86
N GLY A 2 9.98 18.20 -5.57
CA GLY A 2 8.93 17.55 -4.78
C GLY A 2 8.42 18.57 -3.74
N ARG A 3 8.05 18.14 -2.53
CA ARG A 3 7.66 19.03 -1.43
C ARG A 3 8.75 19.08 -0.35
N THR A 4 8.92 20.23 0.29
CA THR A 4 9.81 20.41 1.45
C THR A 4 8.96 20.64 2.70
N PRO A 5 9.26 19.99 3.83
CA PRO A 5 8.58 20.23 5.10
C PRO A 5 8.67 21.70 5.56
N ASN A 6 7.57 22.26 6.03
CA ASN A 6 7.49 23.62 6.56
C ASN A 6 8.00 23.71 8.02
N SER A 7 9.28 23.43 8.25
CA SER A 7 9.88 23.34 9.60
C SER A 7 10.84 24.49 9.96
N GLN A 8 11.32 25.25 8.97
CA GLN A 8 12.41 26.22 9.16
C GLN A 8 12.04 27.40 10.08
N SER A 9 10.80 27.89 10.02
CA SER A 9 10.34 29.04 10.81
C SER A 9 9.92 28.68 12.24
N LEU A 10 10.00 27.41 12.63
CA LEU A 10 9.50 26.92 13.93
C LEU A 10 10.53 26.98 15.07
N ASN A 11 11.75 27.41 14.79
CA ASN A 11 12.86 27.48 15.76
C ASN A 11 13.05 26.17 16.56
N LEU A 12 12.97 25.02 15.86
CA LEU A 12 12.98 23.68 16.46
C LEU A 12 14.23 23.40 17.30
N ALA A 13 15.37 23.99 16.94
CA ALA A 13 16.62 23.86 17.67
C ALA A 13 16.53 24.45 19.08
N ALA A 14 15.88 25.60 19.26
CA ALA A 14 15.64 26.18 20.59
C ALA A 14 14.66 25.35 21.43
N ALA A 15 13.93 24.44 20.79
CA ALA A 15 13.01 23.53 21.43
C ALA A 15 13.56 22.10 21.59
N ASP A 16 14.84 21.84 21.28
CA ASP A 16 15.44 20.49 21.32
C ASP A 16 14.70 19.45 20.45
N ILE A 17 14.09 19.89 19.35
CA ILE A 17 13.38 19.02 18.39
C ILE A 17 14.30 18.69 17.22
N ARG A 18 14.62 17.41 17.06
CA ARG A 18 15.47 16.89 15.98
C ARG A 18 14.76 16.90 14.64
N ILE A 19 15.55 17.14 13.60
CA ILE A 19 15.13 17.09 12.20
C ILE A 19 15.91 16.02 11.45
N GLN A 20 15.26 15.40 10.49
CA GLN A 20 15.84 14.42 9.59
C GLN A 20 16.59 15.09 8.44
N LYS A 21 17.37 14.31 7.67
CA LYS A 21 18.12 14.79 6.51
C LYS A 21 17.23 15.40 5.41
N ASN A 22 15.97 14.99 5.33
CA ASN A 22 14.97 15.52 4.39
C ASN A 22 14.23 16.76 4.92
N HIS A 23 14.72 17.38 6.01
CA HIS A 23 14.12 18.52 6.73
C HIS A 23 12.81 18.23 7.47
N GLY A 24 12.37 16.97 7.51
CA GLY A 24 11.20 16.55 8.29
C GLY A 24 11.48 16.53 9.78
N ILE A 25 10.46 16.81 10.61
CA ILE A 25 10.55 16.59 12.05
C ILE A 25 10.71 15.08 12.29
N GLU A 26 11.74 14.71 13.04
CA GLU A 26 11.95 13.31 13.41
C GLU A 26 10.86 12.89 14.41
N VAL A 27 10.16 11.80 14.10
CA VAL A 27 9.16 11.21 15.00
C VAL A 27 9.38 9.72 15.18
N ASP A 28 9.03 9.21 16.36
CA ASP A 28 8.98 7.77 16.61
C ASP A 28 7.66 7.14 16.15
N SER A 29 7.52 5.83 16.37
CA SER A 29 6.31 5.07 16.01
C SER A 29 5.05 5.51 16.76
N HIS A 30 5.16 6.35 17.79
CA HIS A 30 4.05 6.91 18.56
C HIS A 30 3.77 8.38 18.15
N MET A 31 4.39 8.85 17.07
CA MET A 31 4.32 10.22 16.55
C MET A 31 4.96 11.27 17.49
N ARG A 32 5.81 10.85 18.43
CA ARG A 32 6.53 11.75 19.35
C ARG A 32 7.77 12.31 18.69
N THR A 33 8.05 13.59 18.93
CA THR A 33 9.33 14.19 18.59
C THR A 33 10.41 13.82 19.61
N SER A 34 11.65 14.28 19.42
CA SER A 34 12.71 14.14 20.43
C SER A 34 12.43 14.91 21.73
N ARG A 35 11.53 15.89 21.69
CA ARG A 35 11.10 16.63 22.89
C ARG A 35 9.89 15.94 23.52
N LYS A 36 10.00 15.71 24.83
CA LYS A 36 8.90 15.19 25.64
C LYS A 36 7.64 16.06 25.48
N ASP A 37 6.50 15.39 25.38
CA ASP A 37 5.16 15.99 25.26
C ASP A 37 4.93 16.85 23.99
N VAL A 38 5.84 16.77 23.01
CA VAL A 38 5.68 17.39 21.68
C VAL A 38 5.60 16.32 20.60
N TYR A 39 4.61 16.47 19.72
CA TYR A 39 4.28 15.52 18.65
C TYR A 39 4.28 16.24 17.30
N ALA A 40 4.45 15.48 16.22
CA ALA A 40 4.31 15.97 14.86
C ALA A 40 3.63 14.92 13.97
N ALA A 41 2.85 15.37 12.99
CA ALA A 41 2.12 14.51 12.08
C ALA A 41 1.89 15.18 10.72
N GLY A 42 1.75 14.35 9.68
CA GLY A 42 1.57 14.80 8.29
C GLY A 42 2.87 15.25 7.63
N ASP A 43 2.77 15.95 6.49
CA ASP A 43 3.90 16.31 5.62
C ASP A 43 5.11 16.94 6.33
N VAL A 44 4.92 17.57 7.49
CA VAL A 44 6.00 18.17 8.29
C VAL A 44 7.00 17.13 8.80
N THR A 45 6.63 15.85 8.91
CA THR A 45 7.55 14.75 9.27
C THR A 45 8.43 14.34 8.09
N GLY A 46 8.11 14.77 6.87
CA GLY A 46 8.84 14.43 5.66
C GLY A 46 8.61 13.00 5.13
N THR A 47 7.62 12.29 5.67
CA THR A 47 7.26 10.91 5.29
C THR A 47 5.77 10.81 4.96
N ASP A 48 5.36 9.75 4.25
CA ASP A 48 3.96 9.40 3.99
C ASP A 48 3.06 10.59 3.62
N GLN A 49 3.43 11.33 2.58
CA GLN A 49 2.81 12.60 2.17
C GLN A 49 1.43 12.39 1.49
N PHE A 50 0.52 11.77 2.23
CA PHE A 50 -0.87 11.53 1.86
C PHE A 50 -1.80 12.07 2.94
N VAL A 51 -2.91 12.68 2.52
CA VAL A 51 -3.86 13.29 3.46
C VAL A 51 -4.44 12.29 4.47
N TYR A 52 -4.69 11.04 4.05
CA TYR A 52 -5.18 9.99 4.94
C TYR A 52 -4.13 9.54 5.97
N MET A 53 -2.84 9.61 5.63
CA MET A 53 -1.76 9.33 6.58
C MET A 53 -1.50 10.49 7.53
N ALA A 54 -1.60 11.73 7.05
CA ALA A 54 -1.57 12.91 7.91
C ALA A 54 -2.70 12.85 8.96
N ALA A 55 -3.92 12.53 8.55
CA ALA A 55 -5.06 12.37 9.45
C ALA A 55 -4.88 11.19 10.43
N TYR A 56 -4.39 10.04 9.95
CA TYR A 56 -4.12 8.87 10.79
C TYR A 56 -3.02 9.14 11.84
N GLY A 57 -1.89 9.71 11.41
CA GLY A 57 -0.80 10.13 12.30
C GLY A 57 -1.26 11.17 13.32
N ALA A 58 -2.04 12.17 12.91
CA ALA A 58 -2.57 13.19 13.82
C ALA A 58 -3.52 12.59 14.87
N LYS A 59 -4.38 11.63 14.48
CA LYS A 59 -5.23 10.89 15.42
C LYS A 59 -4.40 10.13 16.46
N ILE A 60 -3.31 9.49 16.04
CA ILE A 60 -2.40 8.79 16.95
C ILE A 60 -1.70 9.78 17.88
N ALA A 61 -1.09 10.83 17.34
CA ALA A 61 -0.42 11.87 18.10
C ALA A 61 -1.33 12.47 19.18
N ALA A 62 -2.54 12.90 18.81
CA ALA A 62 -3.51 13.48 19.74
C ALA A 62 -3.91 12.50 20.85
N ARG A 63 -4.18 11.23 20.51
CA ARG A 63 -4.54 10.22 21.51
C ARG A 63 -3.36 9.88 22.42
N ASN A 64 -2.16 9.83 21.89
CA ASN A 64 -0.94 9.54 22.64
C ASN A 64 -0.58 10.67 23.60
N ALA A 65 -0.73 11.92 23.17
CA ALA A 65 -0.57 13.11 24.00
C ALA A 65 -1.51 13.11 25.21
N LEU A 66 -2.71 12.56 25.06
CA LEU A 66 -3.72 12.52 26.12
C LEU A 66 -3.70 11.24 26.96
N ASN A 67 -3.20 10.12 26.43
CA ASN A 67 -3.42 8.78 27.01
C ASN A 67 -2.14 7.93 27.09
N GLY A 68 -0.97 8.55 27.29
CA GLY A 68 0.23 7.82 27.70
C GLY A 68 0.92 7.00 26.60
N ASN A 69 0.82 7.42 25.33
CA ASN A 69 1.59 6.84 24.23
C ASN A 69 1.36 5.34 23.95
N SER A 70 0.11 4.87 24.02
CA SER A 70 -0.22 3.45 23.81
C SER A 70 -0.47 3.05 22.35
N LEU A 71 -0.57 4.02 21.43
CA LEU A 71 -0.90 3.75 20.03
C LEU A 71 0.33 3.88 19.13
N THR A 72 0.46 2.95 18.20
CA THR A 72 1.53 2.91 17.21
C THR A 72 0.99 3.28 15.83
N TYR A 73 1.75 4.08 15.09
CA TYR A 73 1.56 4.36 13.68
C TYR A 73 2.12 3.20 12.86
N ASP A 74 1.23 2.52 12.15
CA ASP A 74 1.54 1.39 11.27
C ASP A 74 1.10 1.72 9.85
N ASN A 75 2.08 1.90 8.97
CA ASN A 75 1.90 2.20 7.55
C ASN A 75 2.23 1.01 6.64
N ALA A 76 2.43 -0.21 7.18
CA ALA A 76 2.87 -1.37 6.41
C ALA A 76 1.89 -1.74 5.27
N VAL A 77 0.63 -1.36 5.41
CA VAL A 77 -0.45 -1.64 4.43
C VAL A 77 -1.10 -0.35 3.96
N MET A 78 -0.28 0.70 3.78
CA MET A 78 -0.71 1.97 3.21
C MET A 78 -0.93 1.82 1.69
N PRO A 79 -2.16 2.00 1.18
CA PRO A 79 -2.37 2.12 -0.26
C PRO A 79 -1.87 3.48 -0.74
N ALA A 80 -1.38 3.53 -1.98
CA ALA A 80 -1.01 4.74 -2.69
C ALA A 80 -1.64 4.73 -4.08
N VAL A 81 -2.11 5.89 -4.56
CA VAL A 81 -2.77 6.02 -5.86
C VAL A 81 -2.25 7.25 -6.61
N VAL A 82 -1.96 7.07 -7.89
CA VAL A 82 -1.72 8.13 -8.86
C VAL A 82 -2.90 8.16 -9.83
N PHE A 83 -3.60 9.30 -9.86
CA PHE A 83 -4.83 9.51 -10.63
C PHE A 83 -4.55 9.87 -12.11
N THR A 84 -3.74 9.07 -12.79
CA THR A 84 -3.58 9.08 -14.26
C THR A 84 -4.65 8.23 -14.93
N ASP A 85 -4.67 8.21 -16.27
CA ASP A 85 -5.43 7.23 -17.06
C ASP A 85 -4.50 6.35 -17.94
N PRO A 86 -4.39 5.03 -17.67
CA PRO A 86 -4.96 4.32 -16.52
C PRO A 86 -4.32 4.74 -15.18
N GLN A 87 -4.99 4.42 -14.08
CA GLN A 87 -4.53 4.75 -12.72
C GLN A 87 -3.38 3.81 -12.33
N VAL A 88 -2.44 4.32 -11.52
CA VAL A 88 -1.45 3.48 -10.82
C VAL A 88 -1.88 3.39 -9.36
N ALA A 89 -2.01 2.19 -8.83
CA ALA A 89 -2.30 1.96 -7.42
C ALA A 89 -1.37 0.88 -6.85
N SER A 90 -0.92 1.04 -5.61
CA SER A 90 -0.02 0.10 -4.96
C SER A 90 -0.33 -0.03 -3.48
N VAL A 91 -0.04 -1.17 -2.89
CA VAL A 91 -0.04 -1.39 -1.44
C VAL A 91 0.99 -2.45 -1.08
N GLY A 92 1.65 -2.30 0.07
CA GLY A 92 2.66 -3.24 0.55
C GLY A 92 3.95 -3.21 -0.29
N LEU A 93 4.64 -4.35 -0.33
CA LEU A 93 5.98 -4.44 -0.90
C LEU A 93 5.99 -4.62 -2.42
N THR A 94 6.97 -4.02 -3.06
CA THR A 94 7.46 -4.47 -4.37
C THR A 94 8.26 -5.76 -4.23
N GLU A 95 8.49 -6.45 -5.34
CA GLU A 95 9.37 -7.63 -5.38
C GLU A 95 10.79 -7.31 -4.89
N ALA A 96 11.35 -6.19 -5.35
CA ALA A 96 12.68 -5.75 -4.96
C ALA A 96 12.76 -5.44 -3.45
N GLU A 97 11.75 -4.76 -2.89
CA GLU A 97 11.66 -4.52 -1.45
C GLU A 97 11.52 -5.82 -0.67
N ALA A 98 10.66 -6.74 -1.10
CA ALA A 98 10.49 -8.04 -0.47
C ALA A 98 11.81 -8.84 -0.46
N THR A 99 12.52 -8.91 -1.58
CA THR A 99 13.85 -9.54 -1.64
C THR A 99 14.86 -8.84 -0.73
N SER A 100 14.87 -7.50 -0.70
CA SER A 100 15.77 -6.73 0.16
C SER A 100 15.52 -6.95 1.66
N GLN A 101 14.28 -7.28 2.02
CA GLN A 101 13.87 -7.63 3.38
C GLN A 101 14.07 -9.13 3.70
N GLY A 102 14.63 -9.90 2.78
CA GLY A 102 14.96 -11.32 2.99
C GLY A 102 13.82 -12.31 2.71
N TYR A 103 12.70 -11.85 2.15
CA TYR A 103 11.64 -12.76 1.72
C TYR A 103 12.08 -13.55 0.49
N LYS A 104 11.62 -14.80 0.40
CA LYS A 104 11.66 -15.58 -0.84
C LYS A 104 10.56 -15.07 -1.78
N ALA A 105 10.75 -13.89 -2.37
CA ALA A 105 9.70 -13.25 -3.14
C ALA A 105 9.25 -14.12 -4.33
N ARG A 106 7.94 -14.34 -4.43
CA ARG A 106 7.26 -14.83 -5.64
C ARG A 106 6.39 -13.71 -6.18
N THR A 107 6.24 -13.65 -7.50
CA THR A 107 5.35 -12.68 -8.13
C THR A 107 4.45 -13.32 -9.15
N SER A 108 3.27 -12.73 -9.28
CA SER A 108 2.34 -12.99 -10.36
C SER A 108 2.05 -11.68 -11.09
N THR A 109 2.05 -11.68 -12.41
CA THR A 109 1.72 -10.50 -13.23
C THR A 109 0.69 -10.88 -14.28
N LEU A 110 -0.49 -10.29 -14.17
CA LEU A 110 -1.63 -10.48 -15.06
C LEU A 110 -1.81 -9.24 -15.93
N SER A 111 -1.63 -9.35 -17.23
CA SER A 111 -1.99 -8.28 -18.17
C SER A 111 -3.51 -8.16 -18.29
N LEU A 112 -4.02 -6.93 -18.48
CA LEU A 112 -5.47 -6.67 -18.51
C LEU A 112 -6.21 -7.28 -19.71
N ASP A 113 -5.51 -7.75 -20.73
CA ASP A 113 -6.11 -8.58 -21.79
C ASP A 113 -6.61 -9.95 -21.30
N ASN A 114 -6.30 -10.32 -20.05
CA ASN A 114 -6.86 -11.48 -19.36
C ASN A 114 -7.95 -11.10 -18.33
N VAL A 115 -8.30 -9.81 -18.19
CA VAL A 115 -9.32 -9.34 -17.26
C VAL A 115 -10.64 -9.10 -18.02
N PRO A 116 -11.73 -9.84 -17.71
CA PRO A 116 -12.99 -9.75 -18.43
C PRO A 116 -13.54 -8.32 -18.54
N ARG A 117 -13.45 -7.54 -17.45
CA ARG A 117 -13.88 -6.13 -17.43
C ARG A 117 -13.16 -5.28 -18.47
N ALA A 118 -11.84 -5.44 -18.59
CA ALA A 118 -11.00 -4.69 -19.52
C ALA A 118 -11.29 -5.08 -20.98
N LEU A 119 -11.46 -6.39 -21.24
CA LEU A 119 -11.92 -6.90 -22.54
C LEU A 119 -13.27 -6.31 -22.95
N ALA A 120 -14.25 -6.32 -22.02
CA ALA A 120 -15.58 -5.75 -22.26
C ALA A 120 -15.54 -4.24 -22.50
N ALA A 121 -14.65 -3.52 -21.79
CA ALA A 121 -14.42 -2.10 -21.96
C ALA A 121 -13.63 -1.76 -23.24
N ARG A 122 -13.05 -2.76 -23.92
CA ARG A 122 -12.13 -2.59 -25.06
C ARG A 122 -10.92 -1.73 -24.75
N ASP A 123 -10.47 -1.75 -23.50
CA ASP A 123 -9.25 -1.09 -23.04
C ASP A 123 -8.47 -2.06 -22.16
N THR A 124 -7.40 -2.62 -22.72
CA THR A 124 -6.53 -3.61 -22.08
C THR A 124 -5.18 -3.02 -21.69
N ARG A 125 -5.05 -1.69 -21.62
CA ARG A 125 -3.82 -1.02 -21.18
C ARG A 125 -3.57 -1.30 -19.71
N GLY A 126 -2.49 -2.02 -19.42
CA GLY A 126 -1.94 -2.16 -18.07
C GLY A 126 -1.91 -3.58 -17.54
N LEU A 127 -1.81 -3.71 -16.22
CA LEU A 127 -1.58 -4.99 -15.53
C LEU A 127 -1.99 -4.96 -14.07
N ILE A 128 -2.08 -6.14 -13.47
CA ILE A 128 -2.16 -6.36 -12.03
C ILE A 128 -0.98 -7.26 -11.65
N LYS A 129 -0.15 -6.81 -10.71
CA LYS A 129 0.98 -7.57 -10.15
C LYS A 129 0.74 -7.83 -8.67
N LEU A 130 0.91 -9.07 -8.26
CA LEU A 130 0.92 -9.50 -6.85
C LEU A 130 2.32 -9.96 -6.44
N VAL A 131 2.67 -9.71 -5.19
CA VAL A 131 3.91 -10.16 -4.55
C VAL A 131 3.54 -11.00 -3.34
N ALA A 132 4.15 -12.17 -3.20
CA ALA A 132 3.91 -13.09 -2.10
C ALA A 132 5.22 -13.65 -1.53
N ASP A 133 5.18 -14.08 -0.28
CA ASP A 133 6.27 -14.83 0.36
C ASP A 133 6.24 -16.29 -0.12
N GLY A 134 7.29 -16.75 -0.79
CA GLY A 134 7.40 -18.11 -1.31
C GLY A 134 7.66 -19.20 -0.28
N ASN A 135 7.72 -18.85 1.02
CA ASN A 135 7.72 -19.82 2.11
C ASN A 135 6.35 -20.00 2.76
N THR A 136 5.50 -18.96 2.75
CA THR A 136 4.23 -18.94 3.50
C THR A 136 3.01 -18.68 2.62
N ASP A 137 3.22 -18.37 1.34
CA ASP A 137 2.24 -17.96 0.34
C ASP A 137 1.44 -16.70 0.70
N LYS A 138 1.80 -16.00 1.80
CA LYS A 138 1.19 -14.75 2.23
C LYS A 138 1.43 -13.64 1.23
N LEU A 139 0.38 -12.87 0.95
CA LEU A 139 0.49 -11.65 0.15
C LEU A 139 1.33 -10.62 0.89
N LEU A 140 2.33 -10.07 0.20
CA LEU A 140 3.23 -9.03 0.69
C LEU A 140 2.94 -7.69 0.03
N GLY A 141 2.40 -7.68 -1.19
CA GLY A 141 2.10 -6.45 -1.91
C GLY A 141 1.28 -6.67 -3.18
N ALA A 142 0.67 -5.59 -3.65
CA ALA A 142 -0.09 -5.55 -4.89
C ALA A 142 0.14 -4.22 -5.62
N HIS A 143 0.20 -4.28 -6.95
CA HIS A 143 0.43 -3.14 -7.83
C HIS A 143 -0.52 -3.24 -9.03
N ILE A 144 -1.30 -2.19 -9.29
CA ILE A 144 -2.34 -2.16 -10.31
C ILE A 144 -2.06 -0.97 -11.24
N LEU A 145 -2.01 -1.24 -12.54
CA LEU A 145 -2.09 -0.24 -13.59
C LEU A 145 -3.37 -0.54 -14.38
N ALA A 146 -4.47 0.10 -14.04
CA ALA A 146 -5.79 -0.17 -14.64
C ALA A 146 -6.79 0.97 -14.42
N PRO A 147 -7.82 1.11 -15.28
CA PRO A 147 -9.03 1.85 -14.93
C PRO A 147 -9.65 1.25 -13.66
N GLU A 148 -10.10 2.10 -12.73
CA GLU A 148 -10.66 1.68 -11.42
C GLU A 148 -9.66 0.92 -10.52
N GLY A 149 -8.36 1.04 -10.81
CA GLY A 149 -7.30 0.49 -9.96
C GLY A 149 -7.24 1.13 -8.58
N ALA A 150 -7.62 2.41 -8.48
CA ALA A 150 -7.69 3.16 -7.21
C ALA A 150 -8.69 2.55 -6.21
N ASP A 151 -9.81 2.02 -6.70
CA ASP A 151 -10.81 1.37 -5.85
C ASP A 151 -10.43 -0.09 -5.60
N SER A 152 -9.94 -0.78 -6.63
CA SER A 152 -9.59 -2.21 -6.57
C SER A 152 -8.45 -2.49 -5.57
N ILE A 153 -7.49 -1.57 -5.42
CA ILE A 153 -6.33 -1.75 -4.53
C ILE A 153 -6.72 -1.95 -3.06
N GLN A 154 -7.88 -1.42 -2.65
CA GLN A 154 -8.33 -1.53 -1.26
C GLN A 154 -8.65 -2.98 -0.85
N ALA A 155 -9.11 -3.80 -1.80
CA ALA A 155 -9.32 -5.23 -1.55
C ALA A 155 -7.98 -5.95 -1.27
N ALA A 156 -6.93 -5.61 -2.02
CA ALA A 156 -5.58 -6.14 -1.77
C ALA A 156 -5.02 -5.64 -0.43
N ALA A 157 -5.26 -4.37 -0.07
CA ALA A 157 -4.86 -3.82 1.22
C ALA A 157 -5.48 -4.61 2.38
N ILE A 158 -6.78 -4.93 2.31
CA ILE A 158 -7.45 -5.74 3.33
C ILE A 158 -6.84 -7.15 3.41
N ALA A 159 -6.63 -7.81 2.26
CA ALA A 159 -6.05 -9.15 2.20
C ALA A 159 -4.64 -9.21 2.81
N ILE A 160 -3.78 -8.23 2.52
CA ILE A 160 -2.44 -8.14 3.10
C ILE A 160 -2.52 -7.88 4.61
N LYS A 161 -3.41 -6.96 5.04
CA LYS A 161 -3.56 -6.63 6.47
C LYS A 161 -4.01 -7.82 7.32
N THR A 162 -4.83 -8.71 6.76
CA THR A 162 -5.30 -9.92 7.43
C THR A 162 -4.32 -11.10 7.29
N GLY A 163 -3.21 -10.93 6.57
CA GLY A 163 -2.21 -11.98 6.35
C GLY A 163 -2.68 -13.11 5.45
N MET A 164 -3.60 -12.80 4.52
CA MET A 164 -4.19 -13.75 3.57
C MET A 164 -3.13 -14.28 2.60
N THR A 165 -3.22 -15.57 2.24
CA THR A 165 -2.39 -16.16 1.18
C THR A 165 -2.93 -15.83 -0.20
N TYR A 166 -2.08 -15.92 -1.23
CA TYR A 166 -2.55 -15.77 -2.61
C TYR A 166 -3.55 -16.88 -2.97
N GLN A 167 -3.40 -18.09 -2.42
CA GLN A 167 -4.35 -19.20 -2.62
C GLN A 167 -5.73 -18.84 -2.07
N GLN A 168 -5.79 -18.35 -0.83
CA GLN A 168 -7.03 -17.90 -0.22
C GLN A 168 -7.68 -16.78 -1.03
N LEU A 169 -6.91 -15.81 -1.54
CA LEU A 169 -7.44 -14.76 -2.41
C LEU A 169 -8.01 -15.33 -3.73
N GLY A 170 -7.34 -16.31 -4.33
CA GLY A 170 -7.78 -16.99 -5.56
C GLY A 170 -9.07 -17.79 -5.39
N GLU A 171 -9.30 -18.35 -4.20
CA GLU A 171 -10.50 -19.13 -3.88
C GLU A 171 -11.75 -18.27 -3.60
N MET A 172 -11.56 -16.97 -3.34
CA MET A 172 -12.69 -16.07 -3.06
C MET A 172 -13.62 -15.91 -4.27
N VAL A 173 -14.89 -15.64 -3.98
CA VAL A 173 -15.88 -15.27 -5.00
C VAL A 173 -15.80 -13.77 -5.25
N PHE A 174 -15.38 -13.39 -6.46
CA PHE A 174 -15.42 -12.01 -6.95
C PHE A 174 -16.55 -11.86 -7.98
N PRO A 175 -17.24 -10.70 -8.01
CA PRO A 175 -18.20 -10.42 -9.06
C PRO A 175 -17.51 -10.37 -10.44
N TYR A 176 -18.02 -11.15 -11.38
CA TYR A 176 -17.56 -11.17 -12.77
C TYR A 176 -17.69 -9.80 -13.44
N LEU A 177 -16.79 -9.48 -14.38
CA LEU A 177 -16.74 -8.20 -15.10
C LEU A 177 -16.48 -6.97 -14.20
N THR A 178 -15.69 -7.14 -13.15
CA THR A 178 -15.17 -6.03 -12.34
C THR A 178 -13.65 -5.94 -12.46
N THR A 179 -13.04 -4.76 -12.32
CA THR A 179 -11.58 -4.65 -12.31
C THR A 179 -10.98 -5.41 -11.12
N VAL A 180 -11.67 -5.39 -9.98
CA VAL A 180 -11.22 -6.06 -8.75
C VAL A 180 -11.18 -7.59 -8.88
N GLU A 181 -11.98 -8.20 -9.76
CA GLU A 181 -11.86 -9.62 -10.13
C GLU A 181 -10.45 -9.97 -10.65
N GLY A 182 -9.77 -9.01 -11.28
CA GLY A 182 -8.39 -9.19 -11.73
C GLY A 182 -7.41 -9.53 -10.60
N LEU A 183 -7.70 -9.19 -9.35
CA LEU A 183 -6.91 -9.63 -8.19
C LEU A 183 -7.02 -11.14 -7.97
N LYS A 184 -8.22 -11.72 -8.09
CA LYS A 184 -8.44 -13.17 -8.01
C LYS A 184 -7.68 -13.88 -9.12
N LEU A 185 -7.84 -13.42 -10.35
CA LEU A 185 -7.19 -14.01 -11.52
C LEU A 185 -5.66 -13.94 -11.40
N ALA A 186 -5.12 -12.81 -10.94
CA ALA A 186 -3.69 -12.66 -10.69
C ALA A 186 -3.21 -13.56 -9.54
N ALA A 187 -4.05 -13.86 -8.56
CA ALA A 187 -3.69 -14.77 -7.49
C ALA A 187 -3.62 -16.23 -7.97
N GLN A 188 -4.51 -16.64 -8.87
CA GLN A 188 -4.51 -17.99 -9.45
C GLN A 188 -3.27 -18.25 -10.34
N THR A 189 -2.72 -17.21 -10.98
CA THR A 189 -1.55 -17.36 -11.86
C THR A 189 -0.22 -17.57 -11.14
N PHE A 190 -0.22 -17.63 -9.81
CA PHE A 190 0.96 -18.13 -9.08
C PHE A 190 1.21 -19.62 -9.34
N ASP A 191 0.15 -20.41 -9.55
CA ASP A 191 0.23 -21.87 -9.67
C ASP A 191 -0.41 -22.41 -10.96
N MET A 192 -1.17 -21.58 -11.69
CA MET A 192 -1.89 -21.99 -12.91
C MET A 192 -1.54 -21.12 -14.12
N ASP A 193 -1.63 -21.70 -15.32
CA ASP A 193 -1.58 -20.95 -16.58
C ASP A 193 -2.92 -20.26 -16.83
N VAL A 194 -2.93 -18.94 -16.92
CA VAL A 194 -4.15 -18.13 -17.08
C VAL A 194 -4.95 -18.53 -18.33
N LYS A 195 -4.26 -18.98 -19.39
CA LYS A 195 -4.92 -19.41 -20.64
C LYS A 195 -5.73 -20.70 -20.47
N LYS A 196 -5.52 -21.42 -19.37
CA LYS A 196 -6.24 -22.65 -19.03
C LYS A 196 -7.33 -22.43 -17.98
N LEU A 197 -7.46 -21.22 -17.43
CA LEU A 197 -8.56 -20.87 -16.55
C LEU A 197 -9.84 -20.73 -17.38
N SER A 198 -10.89 -21.45 -16.98
CA SER A 198 -12.23 -21.18 -17.51
C SER A 198 -12.72 -19.83 -17.01
N CYS A 199 -13.75 -19.27 -17.68
CA CYS A 199 -14.26 -17.92 -17.46
C CYS A 199 -14.58 -17.55 -16.00
N CYS A 200 -14.75 -18.56 -15.12
CA CYS A 200 -14.97 -18.40 -13.68
C CYS A 200 -14.24 -19.48 -12.86
N ALA A 201 -13.11 -20.02 -13.33
CA ALA A 201 -12.38 -21.03 -12.58
C ALA A 201 -12.08 -20.51 -11.16
N GLY A 202 -12.44 -21.31 -10.16
CA GLY A 202 -12.09 -21.13 -8.75
C GLY A 202 -10.98 -22.10 -8.41
#